data_AF-A0A699UER6-F1
#
_entry.id   AF-A0A699UER6-F1
#
_cell.length_a   1.000
_cell.length_b   1.000
_cell.length_c   1.000
_cell.angle_alpha   90.00
_cell.angle_beta   90.00
_cell.angle_gamma   90.00
#
_symmetry.space_group_name_H-M   'P 1'
#
loop_
_entity.id
_entity.type
_entity.pdbx_description
1 polymer ?
#
loop_
_entity_poly.entity_id
_entity_poly.type
_entity_poly.pdbx_seq_one_letter_code
_entity_poly.pdbx_strand_id
1 'polypeptide(L)'
;YHRAVIDCYEKIVRIPLPNGEILEVQSERPEKDPGSLACIKADEKKLDDIRVVQDFPKIFPDDLSGLPPVREIKFRIDLIPGALPVVKSPYQLAPSEMSEFHAIWADKRTSNIYGLNEPRLQAVLG
;
A
#
# COMPACT_ATOMS: atom_id res chain seq x y z
N TYR A 1 -6.08 -9.64 -33.42
CA TYR A 1 -7.14 -9.27 -32.47
C TYR A 1 -7.77 -10.54 -31.92
N HIS A 2 -7.52 -10.85 -30.65
CA HIS A 2 -8.18 -11.99 -30.00
C HIS A 2 -9.57 -11.53 -29.53
N ARG A 3 -10.61 -12.26 -29.92
CA ARG A 3 -12.00 -11.96 -29.55
C ARG A 3 -12.47 -13.05 -28.61
N ALA A 4 -12.77 -12.72 -27.36
CA ALA A 4 -13.48 -13.60 -26.45
C ALA A 4 -14.95 -13.17 -26.38
N VAL A 5 -15.85 -14.13 -26.16
CA VAL A 5 -17.28 -13.87 -25.91
C VAL A 5 -17.58 -14.32 -24.49
N ILE A 6 -18.14 -13.40 -23.70
CA ILE A 6 -18.55 -13.66 -22.32
C ILE A 6 -20.07 -13.76 -22.30
N ASP A 7 -20.58 -14.96 -22.00
CA ASP A 7 -21.99 -15.22 -21.78
C ASP A 7 -22.27 -15.15 -20.28
N CYS A 8 -22.75 -14.00 -19.81
CA CYS A 8 -22.97 -13.76 -18.38
C CYS A 8 -24.13 -14.58 -17.80
N TYR A 9 -25.11 -14.94 -18.63
CA TYR A 9 -26.29 -15.68 -18.19
C TYR A 9 -25.93 -17.13 -17.90
N GLU A 10 -25.27 -17.79 -18.86
CA GLU A 10 -24.76 -19.16 -18.73
C GLU A 10 -23.46 -19.22 -17.92
N LYS A 11 -22.81 -18.06 -17.68
CA LYS A 11 -21.51 -17.90 -17.01
C LYS A 11 -20.39 -18.68 -17.71
N ILE A 12 -20.36 -18.53 -19.04
CA ILE A 12 -19.43 -19.20 -19.93
C ILE A 12 -18.54 -18.17 -20.60
N VAL A 13 -17.24 -18.43 -20.63
CA VAL A 13 -16.29 -17.69 -21.47
C VAL A 13 -15.91 -18.55 -22.66
N ARG A 14 -16.16 -18.05 -23.87
CA ARG A 14 -15.85 -18.71 -25.14
C ARG A 14 -14.66 -18.03 -25.80
N ILE A 15 -13.59 -18.79 -26.01
CA ILE A 15 -12.34 -18.31 -26.61
C ILE A 15 -12.09 -19.06 -27.92
N PRO A 16 -12.20 -18.41 -29.09
CA PRO A 16 -11.83 -18.99 -30.37
C PRO A 16 -10.32 -19.21 -30.44
N LEU A 17 -9.93 -20.44 -30.74
CA LEU A 17 -8.54 -20.85 -30.93
C LEU A 17 -8.14 -20.75 -32.41
N PRO A 18 -6.83 -20.61 -32.72
CA PRO A 18 -6.36 -20.49 -34.10
C PRO A 18 -6.66 -21.71 -34.99
N ASN A 19 -6.89 -22.88 -34.38
CA ASN A 19 -7.25 -24.13 -35.07
C ASN A 19 -8.76 -24.20 -35.43
N GLY A 20 -9.55 -23.18 -35.08
CA GLY A 20 -10.99 -23.12 -35.32
C GLY A 20 -11.85 -23.74 -34.21
N GLU A 21 -11.24 -24.34 -33.20
CA GLU A 21 -11.94 -24.84 -32.03
C GLU A 21 -12.31 -23.68 -31.09
N ILE A 22 -13.32 -23.89 -30.24
CA ILE A 22 -13.71 -22.94 -29.20
C ILE A 22 -13.47 -23.57 -27.85
N LEU A 23 -12.62 -22.94 -27.04
CA LEU A 23 -12.47 -23.29 -25.65
C LEU A 23 -13.61 -22.67 -24.85
N GLU A 24 -14.42 -23.52 -24.21
CA GLU A 24 -15.48 -23.09 -23.29
C GLU A 24 -15.03 -23.27 -21.85
N VAL A 25 -14.98 -22.17 -21.10
CA VAL A 25 -14.69 -22.18 -19.67
C VAL A 25 -15.98 -21.87 -18.93
N GLN A 26 -16.53 -22.86 -18.23
CA GLN A 26 -17.71 -22.71 -17.38
C GLN A 26 -17.28 -22.31 -15.98
N SER A 27 -17.94 -21.32 -15.37
CA SER A 27 -17.76 -21.06 -13.95
C SER A 27 -18.63 -22.03 -13.14
N GLU A 28 -18.01 -22.98 -12.44
CA GLU A 28 -18.69 -23.71 -11.37
C GLU A 28 -18.95 -22.72 -10.24
N ARG A 29 -20.19 -22.23 -10.10
CA ARG A 29 -20.58 -21.59 -8.84
C ARG A 29 -20.68 -22.71 -7.81
N PRO A 30 -19.87 -22.71 -6.73
CA PRO A 30 -20.20 -23.54 -5.59
C PRO A 30 -21.60 -23.13 -5.13
N GLU A 31 -22.51 -24.09 -4.93
CA GLU A 31 -23.91 -23.85 -4.48
C GLU A 31 -23.97 -23.36 -3.03
N LYS A 32 -23.10 -22.43 -2.63
CA LYS A 32 -23.07 -21.85 -1.29
C LYS A 32 -23.21 -20.34 -1.40
N ASP A 33 -24.37 -19.90 -0.92
CA ASP A 33 -24.75 -18.57 -0.43
C ASP A 33 -24.26 -17.35 -1.26
N PRO A 34 -25.17 -16.59 -1.92
CA PRO A 34 -24.84 -15.40 -2.70
C PRO A 34 -24.20 -14.25 -1.89
N GLY A 35 -24.14 -14.35 -0.56
CA GLY A 35 -23.46 -13.39 0.32
C GLY A 35 -21.93 -13.52 0.37
N SER A 36 -21.37 -14.57 -0.22
CA SER A 36 -19.93 -14.83 -0.14
C SER A 36 -19.21 -14.32 -1.39
N LEU A 37 -18.90 -13.03 -1.42
CA LEU A 37 -17.72 -12.50 -2.12
C LEU A 37 -16.42 -12.93 -1.39
N ALA A 38 -16.38 -14.12 -0.77
CA ALA A 38 -15.13 -14.79 -0.44
C ALA A 38 -14.54 -15.34 -1.75
N CYS A 39 -14.18 -14.40 -2.62
CA CYS A 39 -13.37 -14.54 -3.80
C CYS A 39 -12.11 -15.29 -3.39
N ILE A 40 -12.08 -16.61 -3.62
CA ILE A 40 -10.96 -17.49 -3.28
C ILE A 40 -10.76 -17.47 -1.75
N LYS A 41 -10.91 -18.61 -1.07
CA LYS A 41 -10.19 -18.71 0.20
C LYS A 41 -8.72 -18.58 -0.17
N ALA A 42 -8.15 -17.39 -0.03
CA ALA A 42 -6.74 -17.27 0.20
C ALA A 42 -6.57 -18.10 1.46
N ASP A 43 -6.17 -19.35 1.29
CA ASP A 43 -5.49 -20.07 2.35
C ASP A 43 -4.50 -19.05 2.88
N GLU A 44 -4.61 -18.70 4.16
CA GLU A 44 -3.75 -17.71 4.81
C GLU A 44 -2.33 -18.29 4.81
N LYS A 45 -1.71 -18.25 3.62
CA LYS A 45 -0.36 -18.66 3.38
C LYS A 45 0.46 -17.69 4.21
N LYS A 46 1.22 -18.25 5.14
CA LYS A 46 2.17 -17.47 5.91
C LYS A 46 3.09 -16.78 4.89
N LEU A 47 3.60 -15.61 5.23
CA LEU A 47 4.57 -14.94 4.36
C LEU A 47 5.73 -15.89 4.00
N ASP A 48 6.08 -16.79 4.91
CA ASP A 48 7.03 -17.89 4.73
C ASP A 48 6.67 -18.88 3.61
N ASP A 49 5.40 -19.03 3.22
CA ASP A 49 4.97 -19.95 2.15
C ASP A 49 5.20 -19.36 0.75
N ILE A 50 5.57 -18.08 0.68
CA ILE A 50 5.89 -17.39 -0.58
C ILE A 50 7.37 -17.63 -0.89
N ARG A 51 7.66 -18.36 -1.97
CA ARG A 51 9.04 -18.69 -2.41
C ARG A 51 9.97 -17.47 -2.43
N VAL A 52 9.48 -16.33 -2.91
CA VAL A 52 10.27 -15.09 -2.98
C VAL A 52 10.64 -14.57 -1.58
N VAL A 53 9.81 -14.78 -0.57
CA VAL A 53 10.13 -14.38 0.81
C VAL A 53 11.22 -15.28 1.39
N GLN A 54 11.12 -16.60 1.15
CA GLN A 54 12.14 -17.58 1.56
C GLN A 54 13.52 -17.32 0.93
N ASP A 55 13.54 -16.87 -0.33
CA ASP A 55 14.78 -16.56 -1.05
C ASP A 55 15.46 -15.28 -0.50
N PHE A 56 14.72 -14.41 0.19
CA PHE A 56 15.20 -13.10 0.65
C PHE A 56 14.81 -12.77 2.11
N PRO A 57 15.20 -13.59 3.10
CA PRO A 57 14.78 -13.41 4.50
C PRO A 57 15.30 -12.12 5.13
N LYS A 58 16.39 -11.55 4.60
CA LYS A 58 16.97 -10.28 5.06
C LYS A 58 16.21 -9.05 4.53
N ILE A 59 15.45 -9.19 3.45
CA ILE A 59 14.67 -8.10 2.83
C ILE A 59 13.27 -8.04 3.45
N PHE A 60 12.75 -9.18 3.91
CA PHE A 60 11.43 -9.31 4.53
C PHE A 60 11.56 -9.80 5.99
N PRO A 61 12.16 -9.01 6.91
CA PRO A 61 12.19 -9.38 8.31
C PRO A 61 10.78 -9.29 8.93
N ASP A 62 10.51 -10.14 9.94
CA ASP A 62 9.24 -10.14 10.69
C ASP A 62 8.99 -8.82 11.44
N ASP A 63 10.06 -8.06 11.72
CA ASP A 63 10.01 -6.74 12.36
C ASP A 63 10.90 -5.73 11.61
N LEU A 64 10.37 -4.55 11.33
CA LEU A 64 11.09 -3.45 10.67
C LEU A 64 11.89 -2.67 11.72
N SER A 65 12.98 -3.27 12.19
CA SER A 65 13.79 -2.81 13.33
C SER A 65 14.58 -1.50 13.14
N GLY A 66 14.37 -0.74 12.06
CA GLY A 66 14.98 0.58 11.94
C GLY A 66 14.91 1.24 10.57
N LEU A 67 15.29 2.52 10.57
CA LEU A 67 15.56 3.27 9.34
C LEU A 67 16.74 2.62 8.60
N PRO A 68 16.75 2.66 7.25
CA PRO A 68 17.91 2.21 6.50
C PRO A 68 19.15 2.98 6.98
N PRO A 69 20.36 2.39 6.87
CA PRO A 69 21.60 3.09 7.19
C PRO A 69 21.62 4.47 6.55
N VAL A 70 22.07 5.48 7.30
CA VAL A 70 22.16 6.86 6.79
C VAL A 70 23.04 6.85 5.55
N ARG A 71 22.42 7.03 4.39
CA ARG A 71 23.11 7.27 3.13
C ARG A 71 23.06 8.77 2.89
N GLU A 72 24.19 9.40 2.57
CA GLU A 72 24.23 10.79 2.11
C GLU A 72 23.62 10.88 0.71
N ILE A 73 22.30 10.86 0.62
CA ILE A 73 21.56 11.10 -0.61
C ILE A 73 21.00 12.51 -0.52
N LYS A 74 21.53 13.42 -1.35
CA LYS A 74 20.96 14.76 -1.50
C LYS A 74 19.71 14.67 -2.38
N PHE A 75 18.55 14.63 -1.77
CA PHE A 75 17.28 14.79 -2.48
C PHE A 75 17.13 16.26 -2.91
N ARG A 76 16.86 16.50 -4.19
CA ARG A 76 16.53 17.82 -4.73
C ARG A 76 15.09 17.79 -5.24
N ILE A 77 14.29 18.76 -4.83
CA ILE A 77 12.93 18.95 -5.34
C ILE A 77 13.00 20.08 -6.35
N ASP A 78 12.96 19.72 -7.63
CA ASP A 78 12.95 20.70 -8.72
C ASP A 78 11.53 21.22 -8.92
N LEU A 79 11.35 22.53 -8.79
CA LEU A 79 10.07 23.20 -9.04
C LEU A 79 9.97 23.57 -10.51
N ILE A 80 8.78 23.41 -11.09
CA ILE A 80 8.49 23.99 -12.40
C ILE A 80 8.58 25.53 -12.29
N PRO A 81 9.11 26.24 -13.30
CA PRO A 81 9.13 27.71 -13.28
C PRO A 81 7.74 28.28 -13.05
N GLY A 82 7.61 29.18 -12.07
CA GLY A 82 6.33 29.78 -11.68
C GLY A 82 5.52 29.02 -10.63
N ALA A 83 6.00 27.86 -10.13
CA ALA A 83 5.39 27.21 -8.97
C ALA A 83 5.51 28.09 -7.72
N LEU A 84 4.39 28.21 -6.97
CA LEU A 84 4.33 28.93 -5.71
C LEU A 84 4.20 27.95 -4.53
N PRO A 85 4.75 28.26 -3.35
CA PRO A 85 4.53 27.47 -2.15
C PRO A 85 3.04 27.38 -1.82
N VAL A 86 2.58 26.18 -1.45
CA VAL A 86 1.22 25.98 -0.97
C VAL A 86 1.23 26.13 0.54
N VAL A 87 0.44 27.09 1.05
CA VAL A 87 0.20 27.27 2.48
C VAL A 87 -1.25 26.90 2.78
N LYS A 88 -1.46 26.02 3.76
CA LYS A 88 -2.77 25.59 4.25
C LYS A 88 -2.80 25.65 5.77
N SER A 89 -3.94 25.98 6.36
CA SER A 89 -4.13 25.87 7.80
C SER A 89 -4.06 24.40 8.24
N PRO A 90 -3.53 24.10 9.43
CA PRO A 90 -3.60 22.75 10.00
C PRO A 90 -5.05 22.26 10.07
N TYR A 91 -5.23 20.94 9.89
CA TYR A 91 -6.52 20.31 10.11
C TYR A 91 -6.86 20.31 11.61
N GLN A 92 -8.14 20.48 11.93
CA GLN A 92 -8.63 20.29 13.29
C GLN A 92 -8.86 18.80 13.51
N LEU A 93 -8.13 18.22 14.46
CA LEU A 93 -8.26 16.83 14.87
C LEU A 93 -9.01 16.75 16.20
N ALA A 94 -9.78 15.68 16.42
CA ALA A 94 -10.35 15.41 17.73
C ALA A 94 -9.23 15.13 18.75
N PRO A 95 -9.45 15.33 20.06
CA PRO A 95 -8.42 15.08 21.07
C PRO A 95 -7.81 13.67 21.04
N SER A 96 -8.61 12.65 20.72
CA SER A 96 -8.14 11.26 20.59
C SER A 96 -7.19 11.07 19.41
N GLU A 97 -7.52 11.62 18.25
CA GLU A 97 -6.69 11.58 17.04
C GLU A 97 -5.41 12.37 17.23
N MET A 98 -5.48 13.52 17.92
CA MET A 98 -4.32 14.34 18.23
C MET A 98 -3.37 13.62 19.20
N SER A 99 -3.90 12.92 20.21
CA SER A 99 -3.09 12.10 21.11
C SER A 99 -2.38 10.96 20.38
N GLU A 100 -3.07 10.27 19.47
CA GLU A 100 -2.48 9.22 18.64
C GLU A 100 -1.39 9.79 17.71
N PHE A 101 -1.68 10.91 17.04
CA PHE A 101 -0.70 11.60 16.20
C PHE A 101 0.56 11.99 16.99
N HIS A 102 0.40 12.51 18.21
CA HIS A 102 1.51 12.85 19.09
C HIS A 102 2.32 11.62 19.51
N ALA A 103 1.66 10.49 19.81
CA ALA A 103 2.35 9.24 20.14
C ALA A 103 3.18 8.74 18.94
N ILE A 104 2.60 8.74 17.75
CA ILE A 104 3.29 8.37 16.49
C ILE A 104 4.47 9.30 16.20
N TRP A 105 4.32 10.61 16.44
CA TRP A 105 5.39 11.58 16.20
C TRP A 105 6.50 11.51 17.26
N ALA A 106 6.17 11.18 18.50
CA ALA A 106 7.13 11.05 19.59
C ALA A 106 8.03 9.83 19.36
N ASP A 107 7.46 8.71 18.95
CA ASP A 107 8.20 7.48 18.58
C ASP A 107 9.19 7.73 17.44
N LYS A 108 8.78 8.52 16.44
CA LYS A 108 9.65 8.90 15.30
C LYS A 108 10.75 9.92 15.65
N ARG A 109 10.64 10.65 16.77
CA ARG A 109 11.64 11.66 17.21
C ARG A 109 12.71 11.11 18.14
N THR A 110 12.40 10.11 18.96
CA THR A 110 13.35 9.57 19.94
C THR A 110 14.46 8.72 19.32
N SER A 111 14.31 8.34 18.04
CA SER A 111 15.37 7.69 17.25
C SER A 111 16.10 8.69 16.34
N ASN A 112 16.83 9.61 16.98
CA ASN A 112 17.99 10.33 16.44
C ASN A 112 17.80 11.15 15.14
N ILE A 113 17.01 12.22 15.23
CA ILE A 113 17.23 13.42 14.41
C ILE A 113 17.27 14.61 15.36
N TYR A 114 18.30 15.45 15.24
CA TYR A 114 18.56 16.69 15.99
C TYR A 114 19.33 16.55 17.31
N GLY A 115 20.67 16.52 17.20
CA GLY A 115 21.54 17.25 18.12
C GLY A 115 21.43 18.78 17.93
N LEU A 116 20.22 19.32 17.95
CA LEU A 116 19.94 20.75 17.82
C LEU A 116 18.97 21.18 18.92
N ASN A 117 19.51 21.97 19.86
CA ASN A 117 18.77 22.63 20.93
C ASN A 117 17.53 23.37 20.40
N GLU A 118 16.35 23.05 20.95
CA GLU A 118 15.18 23.93 20.92
C GLU A 118 15.46 25.20 21.74
N PRO A 119 15.35 26.39 21.13
CA PRO A 119 14.42 27.36 21.71
C PRO A 119 13.84 28.35 20.67
N ARG A 120 13.05 27.90 19.68
CA ARG A 120 12.37 28.82 18.75
C ARG A 120 10.95 28.43 18.34
N LEU A 121 10.14 27.95 19.28
CA LEU A 121 8.68 27.84 19.11
C LEU A 121 7.87 28.90 19.89
N GLN A 122 8.48 30.02 20.29
CA GLN A 122 7.83 31.12 21.01
C GLN A 122 7.65 32.41 20.17
N ALA A 123 7.61 32.34 18.83
CA ALA A 123 7.60 33.55 17.99
C ALA A 123 6.52 33.64 16.90
N VAL A 124 5.47 32.80 16.92
CA VAL A 124 4.39 32.89 15.89
C VAL A 124 2.98 33.10 16.51
N LEU A 125 2.91 33.47 17.79
CA LEU A 125 1.70 34.05 18.36
C LEU A 125 2.06 35.37 19.04
N GLY A 126 2.16 36.41 18.22
CA GLY A 126 2.20 37.81 18.59
C GLY A 126 1.44 38.59 17.54
#